data_AF-A0A1Q3WAN8-F1
#
_entry.id   AF-A0A1Q3WAN8-F1
#
_cell.length_a   1.000
_cell.length_b   1.000
_cell.length_c   1.000
_cell.angle_alpha   90.00
_cell.angle_beta   90.00
_cell.angle_gamma   90.00
#
_symmetry.space_group_name_H-M   'P 1'
#
loop_
_entity.id
_entity.type
_entity.pdbx_description
1 polymer ?
#
loop_
_entity_poly.entity_id
_entity_poly.type
_entity_poly.pdbx_seq_one_letter_code
_entity_poly.pdbx_strand_id
1 'polypeptide(L)'
;MKTTNETIVNYVRRKGLKHKIVAESMDMKATTWYKNRQVCFKNVSIEEISKLARFLKISPYKAFELTYNHFYQARNQQVKP
;
A
#
# COMPACT_ATOMS: atom_id res chain seq x y z
N MET A 1 -6.91 -14.93 13.16
CA MET A 1 -6.96 -14.10 11.94
C MET A 1 -5.77 -14.52 11.06
N LYS A 2 -5.98 -15.10 9.87
CA LYS A 2 -4.85 -15.50 9.01
C LYS A 2 -4.18 -14.23 8.48
N THR A 3 -2.97 -13.94 8.94
CA THR A 3 -2.10 -12.90 8.38
C THR A 3 -1.73 -13.34 6.96
N THR A 4 -2.37 -12.74 5.97
CA THR A 4 -1.97 -12.97 4.58
C THR A 4 -0.72 -12.14 4.32
N ASN A 5 0.35 -12.74 3.78
CA ASN A 5 1.54 -12.06 3.25
C ASN A 5 1.23 -11.21 1.99
N GLU A 6 -0.01 -10.72 1.89
CA GLU A 6 -0.49 -9.93 0.79
C GLU A 6 0.03 -8.51 0.93
N THR A 7 0.48 -7.94 -0.19
CA THR A 7 0.92 -6.55 -0.28
C THR A 7 -0.18 -5.66 -0.82
N ILE A 8 -0.08 -4.36 -0.54
CA ILE A 8 -0.99 -3.36 -1.10
C ILE A 8 -1.04 -3.40 -2.63
N VAL A 9 0.08 -3.69 -3.29
CA VAL A 9 0.15 -3.82 -4.77
C VAL A 9 -0.70 -5.00 -5.26
N ASN A 10 -0.55 -6.17 -4.61
CA ASN A 10 -1.32 -7.36 -4.97
C ASN A 10 -2.81 -7.17 -4.65
N TYR A 11 -3.13 -6.54 -3.53
CA TYR A 11 -4.51 -6.24 -3.14
C TYR A 11 -5.21 -5.34 -4.14
N VAL A 12 -4.57 -4.22 -4.52
CA VAL A 12 -5.07 -3.28 -5.54
C VAL A 12 -5.26 -3.99 -6.88
N ARG A 13 -4.31 -4.84 -7.28
CA ARG A 13 -4.41 -5.64 -8.52
C ARG A 13 -5.60 -6.60 -8.50
N ARG A 14 -5.80 -7.35 -7.41
CA ARG A 14 -6.94 -8.29 -7.27
C ARG A 14 -8.29 -7.58 -7.30
N LYS A 15 -8.36 -6.35 -6.80
CA LYS A 15 -9.57 -5.52 -6.84
C LYS A 15 -9.81 -4.86 -8.21
N GLY A 16 -8.93 -5.07 -9.20
CA GLY A 16 -9.04 -4.44 -10.52
C GLY A 16 -8.85 -2.91 -10.47
N LEU A 17 -8.25 -2.39 -9.41
CA LEU A 17 -8.12 -0.95 -9.19
C LEU A 17 -6.89 -0.42 -9.93
N LYS A 18 -7.09 0.64 -10.73
CA LYS A 18 -5.98 1.36 -11.37
C LYS A 18 -5.25 2.19 -10.32
N HIS A 19 -3.92 2.16 -10.33
CA HIS A 19 -3.09 2.95 -9.40
C HIS A 19 -3.38 4.46 -9.43
N LYS A 20 -3.80 4.99 -10.59
CA LYS A 20 -4.25 6.39 -10.72
C LYS A 20 -5.44 6.70 -9.81
N ILE A 21 -6.42 5.80 -9.75
CA ILE A 21 -7.63 5.96 -8.92
C ILE A 21 -7.27 5.87 -7.43
N VAL A 22 -6.33 5.00 -7.07
CA VAL A 22 -5.81 4.92 -5.69
C VAL A 22 -5.15 6.24 -5.30
N ALA A 23 -4.31 6.81 -6.17
CA ALA A 23 -3.67 8.09 -5.91
C ALA A 23 -4.70 9.23 -5.74
N GLU A 24 -5.68 9.31 -6.63
CA GLU A 24 -6.77 10.30 -6.55
C GLU A 24 -7.56 10.16 -5.25
N SER A 25 -7.86 8.93 -4.81
CA SER A 25 -8.59 8.68 -3.56
C SER A 25 -7.83 9.07 -2.28
N MET A 26 -6.52 9.31 -2.40
CA MET A 26 -5.66 9.71 -1.31
C MET A 26 -5.25 11.19 -1.41
N ASP A 27 -5.93 11.98 -2.25
CA ASP A 27 -5.62 13.38 -2.55
C ASP A 27 -4.16 13.59 -3.00
N MET A 28 -3.56 12.59 -3.65
CA MET A 28 -2.17 12.65 -4.11
C MET A 28 -2.05 12.49 -5.62
N LYS A 29 -0.97 13.04 -6.18
CA LYS A 29 -0.65 12.85 -7.59
C LYS A 29 -0.28 11.37 -7.84
N ALA A 30 -0.65 10.84 -9.01
CA ALA A 30 -0.25 9.49 -9.41
C ALA A 30 1.28 9.28 -9.33
N THR A 31 2.06 10.32 -9.67
CA THR A 31 3.52 10.32 -9.53
C THR A 31 3.98 10.16 -8.08
N THR A 32 3.29 10.77 -7.11
CA THR A 32 3.55 10.60 -5.67
C THR A 32 3.25 9.17 -5.24
N TRP A 33 2.13 8.58 -5.68
CA TRP A 33 1.80 7.19 -5.41
C TRP A 33 2.86 6.22 -5.96
N TYR A 34 3.35 6.45 -7.18
CA TYR A 34 4.44 5.66 -7.76
C TYR A 34 5.76 5.83 -6.99
N LYS A 35 6.12 7.05 -6.57
CA LYS A 35 7.30 7.30 -5.72
C LYS A 35 7.16 6.58 -4.38
N ASN A 36 6.00 6.67 -3.72
CA ASN A 36 5.72 5.98 -2.48
C ASN A 36 5.86 4.46 -2.64
N ARG A 37 5.41 3.89 -3.77
CA ARG A 37 5.63 2.48 -4.10
C ARG A 37 7.11 2.15 -4.32
N GLN A 38 7.88 3.01 -5.00
CA GLN A 38 9.33 2.81 -5.20
C GLN A 38 10.09 2.81 -3.86
N VAL A 39 9.69 3.65 -2.90
CA VAL A 39 10.24 3.64 -1.53
C VAL A 39 9.50 2.69 -0.59
N CYS A 40 8.72 1.77 -1.15
CA CYS A 40 8.07 0.68 -0.44
C CYS A 40 7.14 1.14 0.70
N PHE A 41 6.52 2.31 0.56
CA PHE A 41 5.62 2.89 1.56
C PHE A 41 6.29 3.16 2.93
N LYS A 42 7.61 3.38 2.96
CA LYS A 42 8.39 3.58 4.19
C LYS A 42 7.93 4.76 5.06
N ASN A 43 7.30 5.78 4.46
CA ASN A 43 6.91 7.03 5.13
C ASN A 43 5.40 7.32 5.05
N VAL A 44 4.55 6.29 5.04
CA VAL A 44 3.10 6.51 5.00
C VAL A 44 2.60 6.98 6.37
N SER A 45 1.98 8.15 6.39
CA SER A 45 1.38 8.76 7.57
C SER A 45 0.08 8.07 7.99
N ILE A 46 -0.35 8.30 9.24
CA ILE A 46 -1.63 7.77 9.76
C ILE A 46 -2.82 8.28 8.92
N GLU A 47 -2.75 9.53 8.45
CA GLU A 47 -3.77 10.10 7.57
C GLU A 47 -3.86 9.36 6.24
N GLU A 48 -2.72 9.09 5.60
CA GLU A 48 -2.67 8.33 4.35
C GLU A 48 -3.20 6.89 4.53
N ILE A 49 -2.86 6.22 5.64
CA ILE A 49 -3.44 4.91 5.97
C ILE A 49 -4.96 5.01 6.13
N SER A 50 -5.45 6.06 6.78
CA SER A 50 -6.89 6.26 7.02
C SER A 50 -7.65 6.52 5.71
N LYS A 51 -7.10 7.35 4.81
CA LYS A 51 -7.68 7.60 3.48
C LYS A 51 -7.69 6.33 2.64
N LEU A 52 -6.58 5.60 2.61
CA LEU A 52 -6.46 4.33 1.88
C LEU A 52 -7.45 3.28 2.40
N ALA A 53 -7.59 3.16 3.72
CA ALA A 53 -8.54 2.25 4.35
C ALA A 53 -9.99 2.56 3.97
N ARG A 54 -10.37 3.84 4.02
CA ARG A 54 -11.71 4.31 3.62
C ARG A 54 -11.99 3.99 2.16
N PHE A 55 -11.05 4.29 1.27
CA PHE A 55 -11.19 4.02 -0.17
C PHE A 55 -11.34 2.52 -0.47
N LEU A 56 -10.47 1.69 0.13
CA LEU A 56 -10.48 0.24 -0.07
C LEU A 56 -11.60 -0.48 0.69
N LYS A 57 -12.38 0.24 1.50
CA LYS A 57 -13.43 -0.29 2.38
C LYS A 57 -12.91 -1.41 3.29
N ILE A 58 -11.76 -1.16 3.92
CA ILE A 58 -11.09 -2.06 4.88
C ILE A 58 -10.77 -1.32 6.17
N SER A 59 -10.37 -2.05 7.22
CA SER A 59 -9.91 -1.42 8.46
C SER A 59 -8.56 -0.70 8.26
N PRO A 60 -8.29 0.38 9.01
CA PRO A 60 -6.98 1.03 9.04
C PRO A 60 -5.84 0.06 9.32
N TYR A 61 -6.07 -0.91 10.23
CA TYR A 61 -5.10 -1.97 10.53
C TYR A 61 -4.79 -2.82 9.29
N LYS A 62 -5.81 -3.22 8.50
CA LYS A 62 -5.58 -4.00 7.29
C LYS A 62 -4.85 -3.18 6.22
N ALA A 63 -5.17 -1.90 6.07
CA ALA A 63 -4.45 -1.02 5.15
C ALA A 63 -2.97 -0.88 5.55
N PHE A 64 -2.69 -0.71 6.84
CA PHE A 64 -1.32 -0.71 7.38
C PHE A 64 -0.60 -2.05 7.16
N GLU A 65 -1.25 -3.18 7.45
CA GLU A 65 -0.67 -4.50 7.21
C GLU A 65 -0.28 -4.69 5.74
N LEU A 66 -1.12 -4.28 4.80
CA LEU A 66 -0.85 -4.37 3.36
C LEU A 66 0.34 -3.51 2.91
N THR A 67 0.48 -2.28 3.43
CA THR A 67 1.62 -1.40 3.11
C THR A 67 2.89 -1.91 3.78
N TYR A 68 2.82 -2.36 5.03
CA TYR A 68 3.92 -2.95 5.77
C TYR A 68 4.45 -4.23 5.13
N ASN A 69 3.57 -5.14 4.67
CA ASN A 69 3.97 -6.35 3.97
C ASN A 69 4.74 -6.03 2.68
N HIS A 70 4.38 -4.94 1.98
CA HIS A 70 5.13 -4.50 0.80
C HIS A 70 6.53 -4.00 1.17
N PHE A 71 6.63 -3.19 2.23
CA PHE A 71 7.90 -2.74 2.79
C PHE A 71 8.80 -3.92 3.18
N TYR A 72 8.24 -4.87 3.93
CA TYR A 72 8.97 -6.03 4.43
C TYR A 72 9.47 -6.94 3.30
N GLN A 73 8.64 -7.19 2.28
CA GLN A 73 9.05 -7.97 1.10
C GLN A 73 10.16 -7.29 0.31
N ALA A 74 10.06 -5.99 0.06
CA ALA A 74 11.09 -5.25 -0.67
C ALA A 74 12.42 -5.22 0.08
N ARG A 75 12.38 -5.03 1.40
CA ARG A 75 13.57 -5.11 2.26
C ARG A 75 14.22 -6.49 2.22
N ASN A 76 13.43 -7.56 2.30
CA ASN A 76 13.98 -8.93 2.28
C ASN A 76 14.48 -9.36 0.89
N GLN A 77 14.00 -8.75 -0.20
CA GLN A 77 14.56 -8.95 -1.53
C GLN A 77 15.92 -8.29 -1.72
N GLN A 78 16.20 -7.20 -1.01
CA GLN A 78 17.53 -6.54 -1.01
C GLN A 78 18.58 -7.28 -0.18
N VAL A 79 18.17 -8.23 0.68
CA VAL A 79 19.05 -9.00 1.58
C VAL A 79 19.38 -10.39 1.01
N LYS A 80 18.87 -10.74 -0.18
CA LYS A 80 19.33 -11.96 -0.88
C LYS A 80 20.70 -11.68 -1.52
N PRO A 81 21.73 -12.50 -1.19
CA PRO A 81 23.06 -12.37 -1.78
C PRO A 81 23.05 -12.60 -3.30
#